data_AF-A0A494XDX0-F1
#
_entry.id   AF-A0A494XDX0-F1
#
_cell.length_a   1.000
_cell.length_b   1.000
_cell.length_c   1.000
_cell.angle_alpha   90.00
_cell.angle_beta   90.00
_cell.angle_gamma   90.00
#
_symmetry.space_group_name_H-M   'P 1'
#
loop_
_entity.id
_entity.type
_entity.pdbx_description
1 polymer ?
#
loop_
_entity_poly.entity_id
_entity_poly.type
_entity_poly.pdbx_seq_one_letter_code
_entity_poly.pdbx_strand_id
1 'polypeptide(L)'
;MDSEAWAGYEAIGGRIQKEVAATGKKRAVVVLECYPGVRQEEIIAGLTESLAPALIVRSEDAALEPSQVDRMVERYMTDDRVFGYMAPFRMDEFYDPAQVEAMRRQLDEAENGIAIVIGFGASLIAEGDVVVYADLTRWEIQQRYRSKEVGNWRTNRVENDILRLYKRGFFFEWRMADRLKKSLLGRVDFYLDTNVKNAPKMVTRQALFAGFAQTASRPFRLVPYFDPGVWGGTWLEANIELPEREHPYAWGFDGVPEENSLYFRYGDIKVELPAITLVFFESVKLLGERVYARFGAEFPIRFDFLDTIGGQNLSLQVHPTVEYIREQFGMSYTQDESYYILDAKPGAEVYLGLRDGIEPEAMLTDLRKAEKGGFTFPAEEYVNVYTANKHDHFLIPAGTVHCSATGCMVLEISATPYIFTFKLWDWDRLGLDGRPRPVHVEHGSHVIDWNRTTDWTTSQCVNRIDKVVEGEGWAEERTGLHELEFIETRRFWFSEPVRHVANGSVHMLNLVEGEEATVESPTNAFEPYVIRYAETFIVPASVDSYTIRPSGPSVGKKVGLIKAFVRT
;
A
#
# COMPACT_ATOMS: atom_id res chain seq x y z
N MET A 1 5.29 1.45 -27.82
CA MET A 1 3.87 1.03 -27.92
C MET A 1 2.99 2.28 -27.82
N ASP A 2 3.41 3.36 -28.48
CA ASP A 2 2.97 4.70 -28.08
C ASP A 2 1.59 5.01 -28.68
N SER A 3 1.18 4.23 -29.69
CA SER A 3 -0.15 4.24 -30.31
C SER A 3 -1.20 3.40 -29.58
N GLU A 4 -0.84 2.75 -28.48
CA GLU A 4 -1.71 1.81 -27.73
C GLU A 4 -2.41 2.46 -26.53
N ALA A 5 -2.43 3.80 -26.48
CA ALA A 5 -3.00 4.58 -25.40
C ALA A 5 -3.89 5.72 -25.93
N TRP A 6 -4.97 6.01 -25.21
CA TRP A 6 -5.92 7.08 -25.52
C TRP A 6 -6.26 7.86 -24.24
N ALA A 7 -6.40 9.19 -24.36
CA ALA A 7 -6.74 10.06 -23.23
C ALA A 7 -8.01 10.86 -23.54
N GLY A 8 -8.89 10.97 -22.55
CA GLY A 8 -10.19 11.63 -22.68
C GLY A 8 -11.26 10.74 -23.33
N TYR A 9 -12.52 10.99 -22.97
CA TYR A 9 -13.63 10.13 -23.37
C TYR A 9 -13.87 10.07 -24.88
N GLU A 10 -13.64 11.15 -25.62
CA GLU A 10 -13.81 11.17 -27.08
C GLU A 10 -12.87 10.18 -27.78
N ALA A 11 -11.57 10.22 -27.46
CA ALA A 11 -10.58 9.33 -28.05
C ALA A 11 -10.81 7.86 -27.62
N ILE A 12 -11.19 7.66 -26.36
CA ILE A 12 -11.50 6.35 -25.79
C ILE A 12 -12.74 5.75 -26.46
N GLY A 13 -13.83 6.50 -26.52
CA GLY A 13 -15.07 6.09 -27.17
C GLY A 13 -14.87 5.79 -28.65
N GLY A 14 -14.10 6.63 -29.36
CA GLY A 14 -13.73 6.38 -30.75
C GLY A 14 -12.91 5.10 -30.96
N ARG A 15 -12.03 4.72 -30.01
CA ARG A 15 -11.32 3.43 -30.06
C ARG A 15 -12.26 2.25 -29.81
N ILE A 16 -13.11 2.32 -28.78
CA ILE A 16 -14.09 1.26 -28.47
C ILE A 16 -15.03 1.04 -29.66
N GLN A 17 -15.51 2.13 -30.28
CA GLN A 17 -16.36 2.05 -31.46
C GLN A 17 -15.68 1.33 -32.64
N LYS A 18 -14.36 1.54 -32.83
CA LYS A 18 -13.58 0.82 -33.86
C LYS A 18 -13.50 -0.68 -33.57
N GLU A 19 -13.30 -1.08 -32.32
CA GLU A 19 -13.31 -2.51 -31.95
C GLU A 19 -14.68 -3.14 -32.14
N VAL A 20 -15.73 -2.45 -31.69
CA VAL A 20 -17.11 -2.87 -31.91
C VAL A 20 -17.37 -3.09 -33.40
N ALA A 21 -17.01 -2.12 -34.25
CA ALA A 21 -17.19 -2.23 -35.69
C ALA A 21 -16.41 -3.40 -36.30
N ALA A 22 -15.22 -3.71 -35.79
CA ALA A 22 -14.39 -4.82 -36.23
C ALA A 22 -15.02 -6.19 -35.95
N THR A 23 -15.94 -6.30 -34.99
CA THR A 23 -16.69 -7.54 -34.74
C THR A 23 -17.65 -7.91 -35.88
N GLY A 24 -18.07 -6.93 -36.69
CA GLY A 24 -19.05 -7.12 -37.76
C GLY A 24 -20.46 -7.49 -37.28
N LYS A 25 -20.72 -7.45 -35.97
CA LYS A 25 -22.02 -7.79 -35.41
C LYS A 25 -22.99 -6.62 -35.53
N LYS A 26 -24.27 -6.92 -35.80
CA LYS A 26 -25.34 -5.90 -35.78
C LYS A 26 -25.61 -5.35 -34.39
N ARG A 27 -25.38 -6.18 -33.38
CA ARG A 27 -25.41 -5.87 -31.96
C ARG A 27 -24.05 -6.18 -31.36
N ALA A 28 -23.49 -5.25 -30.62
CA ALA A 28 -22.27 -5.47 -29.85
C ALA A 28 -22.48 -5.13 -28.38
N VAL A 29 -21.92 -5.93 -27.49
CA VAL A 29 -21.96 -5.73 -26.05
C VAL A 29 -20.60 -5.20 -25.58
N VAL A 30 -20.57 -4.00 -25.02
CA VAL A 30 -19.39 -3.43 -24.37
C VAL A 30 -19.51 -3.62 -22.88
N VAL A 31 -18.61 -4.39 -22.28
CA VAL A 31 -18.56 -4.63 -20.83
C VAL A 31 -17.55 -3.68 -20.20
N LEU A 32 -18.00 -2.89 -19.24
CA LEU A 32 -17.22 -1.95 -18.44
C LEU A 32 -17.18 -2.44 -16.99
N GLU A 33 -16.26 -3.37 -16.69
CA GLU A 33 -16.06 -3.87 -15.34
C GLU A 33 -15.39 -2.81 -14.48
N CYS A 34 -16.04 -2.43 -13.37
CA CYS A 34 -15.59 -1.32 -12.53
C CYS A 34 -15.09 -1.80 -11.18
N TYR A 35 -13.85 -1.43 -10.82
CA TYR A 35 -13.37 -1.60 -9.45
C TYR A 35 -14.22 -0.78 -8.45
N PRO A 36 -14.36 -1.20 -7.17
CA PRO A 36 -15.06 -0.41 -6.16
C PRO A 36 -14.54 1.03 -6.08
N GLY A 37 -15.45 2.00 -6.09
CA GLY A 37 -15.12 3.43 -6.03
C GLY A 37 -14.98 4.13 -7.40
N VAL A 38 -15.03 3.40 -8.53
CA VAL A 38 -15.10 4.00 -9.87
C VAL A 38 -16.37 4.85 -10.04
N ARG A 39 -16.23 6.03 -10.66
CA ARG A 39 -17.33 6.95 -10.98
C ARG A 39 -18.09 6.47 -12.22
N GLN A 40 -19.01 5.52 -12.04
CA GLN A 40 -19.73 4.89 -13.16
C GLN A 40 -20.54 5.90 -14.00
N GLU A 41 -21.22 6.85 -13.36
CA GLU A 41 -21.98 7.90 -14.07
C GLU A 41 -21.09 8.78 -14.95
N GLU A 42 -19.85 9.02 -14.52
CA GLU A 42 -18.87 9.79 -15.31
C GLU A 42 -18.51 9.03 -16.58
N ILE A 43 -18.27 7.72 -16.47
CA ILE A 43 -17.96 6.86 -17.62
C ILE A 43 -19.14 6.79 -18.58
N ILE A 44 -20.36 6.60 -18.05
CA ILE A 44 -21.59 6.57 -18.88
C ILE A 44 -21.74 7.89 -19.62
N ALA A 45 -21.69 9.02 -18.91
CA ALA A 45 -21.85 10.34 -19.52
C ALA A 45 -20.77 10.61 -20.58
N GLY A 46 -19.51 10.29 -20.26
CA GLY A 46 -18.38 10.51 -21.15
C GLY A 46 -18.42 9.66 -22.42
N LEU A 47 -18.82 8.39 -22.34
CA LEU A 47 -18.85 7.49 -23.50
C LEU A 47 -20.14 7.56 -24.31
N THR A 48 -21.22 8.14 -23.77
CA THR A 48 -22.52 8.20 -24.45
C THR A 48 -22.45 8.93 -25.79
N GLU A 49 -21.69 10.03 -25.87
CA GLU A 49 -21.59 10.82 -27.11
C GLU A 49 -20.93 10.03 -28.25
N SER A 50 -19.87 9.28 -27.96
CA SER A 50 -19.14 8.51 -28.98
C SER A 50 -19.80 7.16 -29.31
N LEU A 51 -20.37 6.48 -28.31
CA LEU A 51 -20.91 5.13 -28.48
C LEU A 51 -22.39 5.11 -28.84
N ALA A 52 -23.15 6.15 -28.49
CA ALA A 52 -24.61 6.23 -28.67
C ALA A 52 -25.31 4.90 -28.30
N PRO A 53 -25.16 4.41 -27.06
CA PRO A 53 -25.63 3.07 -26.68
C PRO A 53 -27.15 2.97 -26.83
N ALA A 54 -27.61 1.89 -27.45
CA ALA A 54 -29.02 1.54 -27.56
C ALA A 54 -29.60 1.02 -26.24
N LEU A 55 -28.74 0.46 -25.39
CA LEU A 55 -29.10 -0.09 -24.09
C LEU A 55 -27.93 0.09 -23.11
N ILE A 56 -28.24 0.44 -21.86
CA ILE A 56 -27.29 0.46 -20.75
C ILE A 56 -27.86 -0.42 -19.64
N VAL A 57 -27.12 -1.47 -19.26
CA VAL A 57 -27.43 -2.38 -18.15
C VAL A 57 -26.44 -2.11 -17.03
N ARG A 58 -26.95 -1.84 -15.82
CA ARG A 58 -26.13 -1.68 -14.62
C ARG A 58 -26.07 -3.00 -13.89
N SER A 59 -24.87 -3.56 -13.78
CA SER A 59 -24.70 -4.91 -13.22
C SER A 59 -25.24 -5.04 -11.81
N GLU A 60 -25.13 -3.97 -11.02
CA GLU A 60 -25.54 -3.98 -9.63
C GLU A 60 -27.06 -4.04 -9.46
N ASP A 61 -27.87 -3.79 -10.51
CA ASP A 61 -29.33 -4.05 -10.44
C ASP A 61 -29.64 -5.55 -10.28
N ALA A 62 -28.67 -6.44 -10.53
CA ALA A 62 -28.72 -7.86 -10.22
C ALA A 62 -27.96 -8.23 -8.93
N ALA A 63 -27.29 -7.28 -8.27
CA ALA A 63 -26.66 -7.53 -6.99
C ALA A 63 -27.72 -7.73 -5.89
N LEU A 64 -27.38 -8.51 -4.87
CA LEU A 64 -28.23 -8.70 -3.69
C LEU A 64 -28.56 -7.35 -3.03
N GLU A 65 -29.71 -7.30 -2.38
CA GLU A 65 -30.14 -6.11 -1.66
C GLU A 65 -29.11 -5.74 -0.58
N PRO A 66 -28.87 -4.44 -0.30
CA PRO A 66 -27.83 -4.03 0.64
C PRO A 66 -27.93 -4.69 2.02
N SER A 67 -29.14 -4.95 2.52
CA SER A 67 -29.33 -5.64 3.81
C SER A 67 -28.86 -7.10 3.80
N GLN A 68 -28.93 -7.78 2.65
CA GLN A 68 -28.43 -9.15 2.50
C GLN A 68 -26.90 -9.14 2.45
N VAL A 69 -26.32 -8.22 1.66
CA VAL A 69 -24.86 -8.03 1.60
C VAL A 69 -24.31 -7.75 2.99
N ASP A 70 -24.90 -6.81 3.73
CA ASP A 70 -24.51 -6.46 5.09
C ASP A 70 -24.56 -7.67 6.05
N ARG A 71 -25.60 -8.52 5.96
CA ARG A 71 -25.69 -9.76 6.76
C ARG A 71 -24.62 -10.78 6.40
N MET A 72 -24.30 -10.93 5.12
CA MET A 72 -23.28 -11.88 4.68
C MET A 72 -21.89 -11.50 5.20
N VAL A 73 -21.57 -10.20 5.19
CA VAL A 73 -20.24 -9.71 5.58
C VAL A 73 -20.11 -9.40 7.07
N GLU A 74 -21.20 -9.39 7.83
CA GLU A 74 -21.25 -9.00 9.24
C GLU A 74 -20.17 -9.67 10.09
N ARG A 75 -19.98 -11.00 9.92
CA ARG A 75 -18.98 -11.76 10.68
C ARG A 75 -17.53 -11.33 10.41
N TYR A 76 -17.27 -10.63 9.31
CA TYR A 76 -15.95 -10.12 8.95
C TYR A 76 -15.77 -8.64 9.31
N MET A 77 -16.87 -7.94 9.59
CA MET A 77 -16.88 -6.52 9.94
C MET A 77 -17.13 -6.38 11.44
N THR A 78 -16.07 -6.55 12.25
CA THR A 78 -16.19 -6.42 13.71
C THR A 78 -16.70 -5.04 14.13
N ASP A 79 -17.12 -4.91 15.38
CA ASP A 79 -17.56 -3.62 15.94
C ASP A 79 -16.42 -2.60 16.10
N ASP A 80 -15.16 -3.05 16.04
CA ASP A 80 -13.97 -2.20 16.02
C ASP A 80 -14.02 -1.20 14.86
N ARG A 81 -13.55 0.04 15.04
CA ARG A 81 -13.58 1.06 13.97
C ARG A 81 -12.59 0.76 12.84
N VAL A 82 -11.53 0.02 13.12
CA VAL A 82 -10.37 -0.22 12.26
C VAL A 82 -10.28 -1.67 11.82
N PHE A 83 -10.45 -2.64 12.72
CA PHE A 83 -10.12 -4.04 12.44
C PHE A 83 -11.30 -4.89 11.95
N GLY A 84 -11.01 -5.75 10.99
CA GLY A 84 -11.92 -6.75 10.44
C GLY A 84 -11.18 -8.06 10.17
N TYR A 85 -11.89 -9.00 9.56
CA TYR A 85 -11.32 -10.25 9.08
C TYR A 85 -11.27 -10.23 7.56
N MET A 86 -10.20 -10.75 6.96
CA MET A 86 -10.08 -10.85 5.50
C MET A 86 -11.20 -11.72 4.93
N ALA A 87 -12.14 -11.11 4.22
CA ALA A 87 -13.30 -11.80 3.69
C ALA A 87 -12.91 -12.65 2.46
N PRO A 88 -13.22 -13.95 2.43
CA PRO A 88 -12.83 -14.87 1.37
C PRO A 88 -13.79 -14.87 0.17
N PHE A 89 -14.79 -13.98 0.16
CA PHE A 89 -15.87 -14.04 -0.82
C PHE A 89 -15.41 -13.83 -2.27
N ARG A 90 -16.18 -14.44 -3.16
CA ARG A 90 -16.16 -14.23 -4.61
C ARG A 90 -17.31 -13.32 -5.01
N MET A 91 -17.15 -12.65 -6.14
CA MET A 91 -18.15 -11.72 -6.64
C MET A 91 -19.50 -12.38 -6.89
N ASP A 92 -19.51 -13.58 -7.49
CA ASP A 92 -20.73 -14.28 -7.89
C ASP A 92 -21.67 -14.63 -6.72
N GLU A 93 -21.16 -14.65 -5.49
CA GLU A 93 -21.95 -14.90 -4.27
C GLU A 93 -22.91 -13.74 -3.94
N PHE A 94 -22.68 -12.55 -4.49
CA PHE A 94 -23.47 -11.34 -4.20
C PHE A 94 -24.41 -10.92 -5.33
N TYR A 95 -24.67 -11.79 -6.31
CA TYR A 95 -25.58 -11.52 -7.42
C TYR A 95 -26.72 -12.54 -7.42
N ASP A 96 -27.95 -12.07 -7.62
CA ASP A 96 -29.12 -12.93 -7.77
C ASP A 96 -29.06 -13.62 -9.15
N PRO A 97 -28.97 -14.96 -9.20
CA PRO A 97 -28.86 -15.67 -10.47
C PRO A 97 -30.03 -15.44 -11.43
N ALA A 98 -31.25 -15.25 -10.90
CA ALA A 98 -32.43 -15.00 -11.72
C ALA A 98 -32.38 -13.60 -12.35
N GLN A 99 -31.87 -12.60 -11.61
CA GLN A 99 -31.70 -11.24 -12.14
C GLN A 99 -30.55 -11.16 -13.15
N VAL A 100 -29.44 -11.86 -12.91
CA VAL A 100 -28.36 -11.99 -13.88
C VAL A 100 -28.90 -12.59 -15.20
N GLU A 101 -29.69 -13.65 -15.11
CA GLU A 101 -30.29 -14.27 -16.30
C GLU A 101 -31.34 -13.36 -16.97
N ALA A 102 -32.10 -12.58 -16.20
CA ALA A 102 -33.02 -11.59 -16.77
C ALA A 102 -32.27 -10.50 -17.55
N MET A 103 -31.14 -10.01 -17.04
CA MET A 103 -30.29 -9.05 -17.76
C MET A 103 -29.69 -9.63 -19.03
N ARG A 104 -29.27 -10.91 -19.01
CA ARG A 104 -28.80 -11.60 -20.21
C ARG A 104 -29.88 -11.66 -21.28
N ARG A 105 -31.11 -12.02 -20.91
CA ARG A 105 -32.25 -11.98 -21.83
C ARG A 105 -32.51 -10.57 -22.38
N GLN A 106 -32.43 -9.54 -21.55
CA GLN A 106 -32.58 -8.14 -21.98
C GLN A 106 -31.51 -7.74 -23.02
N LEU A 107 -30.26 -8.17 -22.81
CA LEU A 107 -29.18 -7.97 -23.80
C LEU A 107 -29.45 -8.74 -25.08
N ASP A 108 -30.04 -9.94 -24.98
CA ASP A 108 -30.38 -10.76 -26.13
C ASP A 108 -31.54 -10.22 -26.97
N GLU A 109 -32.50 -9.55 -26.33
CA GLU A 109 -33.64 -8.89 -26.98
C GLU A 109 -33.28 -7.60 -27.72
N ALA A 110 -32.16 -6.96 -27.39
CA ALA A 110 -31.69 -5.79 -28.13
C ALA A 110 -31.29 -6.18 -29.57
N GLU A 111 -32.06 -5.76 -30.58
CA GLU A 111 -31.87 -6.24 -31.95
C GLU A 111 -30.66 -5.62 -32.68
N ASN A 112 -30.31 -4.36 -32.40
CA ASN A 112 -29.25 -3.62 -33.10
C ASN A 112 -28.57 -2.59 -32.18
N GLY A 113 -27.32 -2.25 -32.50
CA GLY A 113 -26.56 -1.17 -31.84
C GLY A 113 -25.62 -1.66 -30.74
N ILE A 114 -25.12 -0.71 -29.95
CA ILE A 114 -24.21 -0.99 -28.83
C ILE A 114 -25.02 -1.11 -27.54
N ALA A 115 -24.89 -2.24 -26.84
CA ALA A 115 -25.35 -2.39 -25.47
C ALA A 115 -24.14 -2.24 -24.53
N ILE A 116 -24.25 -1.40 -23.51
CA ILE A 116 -23.23 -1.26 -22.47
C ILE A 116 -23.69 -2.02 -21.23
N VAL A 117 -22.83 -2.89 -20.70
CA VAL A 117 -22.96 -3.44 -19.35
C VAL A 117 -21.91 -2.79 -18.48
N ILE A 118 -22.30 -2.09 -17.43
CA ILE A 118 -21.37 -1.36 -16.57
C ILE A 118 -21.61 -1.65 -15.09
N GLY A 119 -20.52 -1.69 -14.33
CA GLY A 119 -20.55 -1.74 -12.87
C GLY A 119 -19.55 -2.71 -12.27
N PHE A 120 -19.49 -2.72 -10.95
CA PHE A 120 -18.77 -3.75 -10.22
C PHE A 120 -19.54 -5.06 -10.40
N GLY A 121 -18.94 -6.09 -11.00
CA GLY A 121 -19.62 -7.32 -11.39
C GLY A 121 -20.22 -7.33 -12.82
N ALA A 122 -19.92 -6.35 -13.67
CA ALA A 122 -20.40 -6.30 -15.06
C ALA A 122 -20.01 -7.55 -15.87
N SER A 123 -18.82 -8.09 -15.64
CA SER A 123 -18.32 -9.31 -16.29
C SER A 123 -19.07 -10.59 -15.89
N LEU A 124 -19.93 -10.55 -14.86
CA LEU A 124 -20.83 -11.66 -14.53
C LEU A 124 -22.07 -11.68 -15.42
N ILE A 125 -22.50 -10.51 -15.90
CA ILE A 125 -23.71 -10.39 -16.71
C ILE A 125 -23.43 -10.87 -18.12
N ALA A 126 -22.33 -10.42 -18.74
CA ALA A 126 -21.96 -10.77 -20.10
C ALA A 126 -20.45 -10.93 -20.25
N GLU A 127 -20.02 -11.81 -21.17
CA GLU A 127 -18.60 -11.91 -21.56
C GLU A 127 -18.12 -10.66 -22.31
N GLY A 128 -19.01 -10.04 -23.09
CA GLY A 128 -18.71 -8.84 -23.87
C GLY A 128 -18.04 -9.13 -25.22
N ASP A 129 -18.35 -8.28 -26.19
CA ASP A 129 -17.62 -8.18 -27.47
C ASP A 129 -16.38 -7.31 -27.36
N VAL A 130 -16.45 -6.31 -26.48
CA VAL A 130 -15.31 -5.49 -26.05
C VAL A 130 -15.39 -5.38 -24.53
N VAL A 131 -14.30 -5.68 -23.85
CA VAL A 131 -14.20 -5.64 -22.39
C VAL A 131 -13.19 -4.60 -21.95
N VAL A 132 -13.63 -3.66 -21.13
CA VAL A 132 -12.80 -2.62 -20.53
C VAL A 132 -12.83 -2.81 -19.02
N TYR A 133 -11.64 -2.84 -18.41
CA TYR A 133 -11.48 -2.87 -16.97
C TYR A 133 -11.20 -1.46 -16.44
N ALA A 134 -12.19 -0.84 -15.79
CA ALA A 134 -12.08 0.47 -15.16
C ALA A 134 -11.54 0.35 -13.74
N ASP A 135 -10.42 1.01 -13.47
CA ASP A 135 -9.66 0.86 -12.23
C ASP A 135 -9.18 2.21 -11.69
N LEU A 136 -8.75 2.21 -10.44
CA LEU A 136 -8.24 3.37 -9.71
C LEU A 136 -7.39 2.92 -8.51
N THR A 137 -6.56 3.82 -8.01
CA THR A 137 -5.73 3.56 -6.84
C THR A 137 -6.55 3.53 -5.56
N ARG A 138 -6.13 2.72 -4.59
CA ARG A 138 -6.78 2.69 -3.27
C ARG A 138 -6.68 4.03 -2.56
N TRP A 139 -5.57 4.76 -2.74
CA TRP A 139 -5.45 6.13 -2.28
C TRP A 139 -6.54 7.05 -2.86
N GLU A 140 -6.83 6.98 -4.16
CA GLU A 140 -7.92 7.75 -4.75
C GLU A 140 -9.30 7.32 -4.19
N ILE A 141 -9.53 6.03 -3.90
CA ILE A 141 -10.76 5.59 -3.20
C ILE A 141 -10.86 6.28 -1.84
N GLN A 142 -9.77 6.33 -1.07
CA GLN A 142 -9.73 7.02 0.22
C GLN A 142 -10.00 8.52 0.09
N GLN A 143 -9.47 9.19 -0.95
CA GLN A 143 -9.78 10.60 -1.21
C GLN A 143 -11.26 10.80 -1.52
N ARG A 144 -11.89 9.90 -2.28
CA ARG A 144 -13.33 9.95 -2.57
C ARG A 144 -14.20 9.69 -1.33
N TYR A 145 -13.75 8.84 -0.40
CA TYR A 145 -14.39 8.70 0.91
C TYR A 145 -14.31 10.00 1.71
N ARG A 146 -13.12 10.63 1.76
CA ARG A 146 -12.89 11.89 2.49
C ARG A 146 -13.70 13.06 1.92
N SER A 147 -13.83 13.13 0.60
CA SER A 147 -14.66 14.14 -0.08
C SER A 147 -16.16 13.81 -0.05
N LYS A 148 -16.54 12.64 0.47
CA LYS A 148 -17.92 12.10 0.48
C LYS A 148 -18.52 11.92 -0.90
N GLU A 149 -17.68 11.83 -1.92
CA GLU A 149 -18.09 11.60 -3.30
C GLU A 149 -18.62 10.18 -3.49
N VAL A 150 -18.02 9.20 -2.81
CA VAL A 150 -18.43 7.79 -2.87
C VAL A 150 -18.48 7.19 -1.47
N GLY A 151 -19.28 6.13 -1.31
CA GLY A 151 -19.34 5.31 -0.10
C GLY A 151 -18.97 3.86 -0.38
N ASN A 152 -19.15 3.00 0.62
CA ASN A 152 -18.97 1.56 0.46
C ASN A 152 -20.04 0.94 -0.45
N TRP A 153 -19.65 -0.12 -1.17
CA TRP A 153 -20.52 -0.83 -2.10
C TRP A 153 -21.65 -1.59 -1.38
N ARG A 154 -22.87 -1.44 -1.90
CA ARG A 154 -24.10 -2.17 -1.52
C ARG A 154 -24.27 -2.33 0.00
N THR A 155 -24.39 -1.21 0.70
CA THR A 155 -24.70 -1.20 2.14
C THR A 155 -25.85 -0.23 2.45
N ASN A 156 -26.67 -0.57 3.45
CA ASN A 156 -27.69 0.35 3.99
C ASN A 156 -27.11 1.30 5.04
N ARG A 157 -25.87 1.06 5.47
CA ARG A 157 -25.21 1.83 6.51
C ARG A 157 -24.58 3.06 5.86
N VAL A 158 -25.24 4.21 5.99
CA VAL A 158 -24.60 5.50 5.67
C VAL A 158 -23.48 5.70 6.69
N GLU A 159 -22.25 5.51 6.24
CA GLU A 159 -21.07 5.62 7.06
C GLU A 159 -20.32 6.91 6.73
N ASN A 160 -20.04 7.71 7.77
CA ASN A 160 -19.28 8.95 7.65
C ASN A 160 -17.90 8.85 8.34
N ASP A 161 -17.67 7.78 9.10
CA ASP A 161 -16.37 7.48 9.69
C ASP A 161 -15.44 6.88 8.64
N ILE A 162 -14.43 7.65 8.24
CA ILE A 162 -13.46 7.27 7.21
C ILE A 162 -12.76 5.95 7.57
N LEU A 163 -12.51 5.68 8.86
CA LEU A 163 -11.89 4.44 9.29
C LEU A 163 -12.77 3.22 9.01
N ARG A 164 -14.09 3.37 9.20
CA ARG A 164 -15.05 2.29 8.92
C ARG A 164 -15.26 2.08 7.42
N LEU A 165 -15.24 3.18 6.63
CA LEU A 165 -15.26 3.10 5.17
C LEU A 165 -14.04 2.33 4.64
N TYR A 166 -12.85 2.71 5.13
CA TYR A 166 -11.59 2.04 4.80
C TYR A 166 -11.60 0.58 5.24
N LYS A 167 -12.02 0.27 6.47
CA LYS A 167 -12.13 -1.10 7.01
C LYS A 167 -12.94 -2.00 6.06
N ARG A 168 -14.14 -1.56 5.65
CA ARG A 168 -14.98 -2.35 4.75
C ARG A 168 -14.36 -2.50 3.36
N GLY A 169 -13.72 -1.45 2.84
CA GLY A 169 -12.92 -1.53 1.61
C GLY A 169 -11.83 -2.60 1.71
N PHE A 170 -10.96 -2.47 2.70
CA PHE A 170 -9.76 -3.29 2.90
C PHE A 170 -10.05 -4.76 3.20
N PHE A 171 -11.02 -5.04 4.08
CA PHE A 171 -11.31 -6.41 4.51
C PHE A 171 -12.33 -7.13 3.63
N PHE A 172 -13.09 -6.42 2.80
CA PHE A 172 -14.14 -7.01 1.97
C PHE A 172 -14.05 -6.60 0.49
N GLU A 173 -14.38 -5.35 0.17
CA GLU A 173 -14.65 -4.95 -1.22
C GLU A 173 -13.41 -5.10 -2.12
N TRP A 174 -12.25 -4.60 -1.66
CA TRP A 174 -11.00 -4.64 -2.41
C TRP A 174 -10.48 -6.07 -2.57
N ARG A 175 -10.63 -6.92 -1.54
CA ARG A 175 -10.23 -8.34 -1.62
C ARG A 175 -11.06 -9.11 -2.63
N MET A 176 -12.38 -8.90 -2.63
CA MET A 176 -13.28 -9.48 -3.61
C MET A 176 -12.97 -8.96 -5.02
N ALA A 177 -12.76 -7.66 -5.16
CA ALA A 177 -12.41 -7.03 -6.43
C ALA A 177 -11.07 -7.52 -6.98
N ASP A 178 -10.05 -7.69 -6.13
CA ASP A 178 -8.74 -8.19 -6.52
C ASP A 178 -8.80 -9.64 -7.01
N ARG A 179 -9.66 -10.49 -6.41
CA ARG A 179 -9.90 -11.86 -6.92
C ARG A 179 -10.50 -11.83 -8.32
N LEU A 180 -11.49 -10.95 -8.55
CA LEU A 180 -12.08 -10.76 -9.88
C LEU A 180 -11.03 -10.24 -10.87
N LYS A 181 -10.26 -9.20 -10.49
CA LYS A 181 -9.17 -8.60 -11.28
C LYS A 181 -8.17 -9.65 -11.75
N LYS A 182 -7.67 -10.50 -10.85
CA LYS A 182 -6.74 -11.61 -11.15
C LYS A 182 -7.29 -12.56 -12.21
N SER A 183 -8.59 -12.85 -12.17
CA SER A 183 -9.24 -13.76 -13.12
C SER A 183 -9.62 -13.12 -14.46
N LEU A 184 -9.79 -11.79 -14.49
CA LEU A 184 -10.39 -11.07 -15.61
C LEU A 184 -9.37 -10.29 -16.44
N LEU A 185 -8.41 -9.62 -15.81
CA LEU A 185 -7.53 -8.64 -16.50
C LEU A 185 -6.68 -9.27 -17.62
N GLY A 186 -6.37 -10.56 -17.53
CA GLY A 186 -5.69 -11.29 -18.62
C GLY A 186 -6.53 -11.50 -19.88
N ARG A 187 -7.84 -11.22 -19.83
CA ARG A 187 -8.83 -11.48 -20.90
C ARG A 187 -9.56 -10.22 -21.39
N VAL A 188 -9.27 -9.05 -20.83
CA VAL A 188 -9.88 -7.79 -21.29
C VAL A 188 -9.20 -7.27 -22.55
N ASP A 189 -9.88 -6.38 -23.27
CA ASP A 189 -9.29 -5.67 -24.40
C ASP A 189 -8.52 -4.44 -23.92
N PHE A 190 -9.09 -3.72 -22.95
CA PHE A 190 -8.53 -2.48 -22.45
C PHE A 190 -8.54 -2.37 -20.93
N TYR A 191 -7.58 -1.62 -20.42
CA TYR A 191 -7.54 -1.11 -19.05
C TYR A 191 -7.79 0.40 -19.09
N LEU A 192 -8.64 0.88 -18.19
CA LEU A 192 -9.06 2.27 -18.08
C LEU A 192 -8.67 2.83 -16.71
N ASP A 193 -7.71 3.74 -16.70
CA ASP A 193 -7.35 4.57 -15.55
C ASP A 193 -8.42 5.64 -15.34
N THR A 194 -9.04 5.60 -14.15
CA THR A 194 -10.11 6.52 -13.73
C THR A 194 -9.74 7.36 -12.51
N ASN A 195 -8.45 7.49 -12.18
CA ASN A 195 -8.00 8.22 -10.98
C ASN A 195 -8.45 9.69 -11.04
N VAL A 196 -8.16 10.38 -12.15
CA VAL A 196 -8.46 11.81 -12.32
C VAL A 196 -9.83 12.00 -12.96
N LYS A 197 -10.72 12.71 -12.25
CA LYS A 197 -12.08 13.06 -12.70
C LYS A 197 -12.07 13.74 -14.06
N ASN A 198 -12.92 13.28 -14.98
CA ASN A 198 -13.06 13.79 -16.36
C ASN A 198 -11.80 13.70 -17.23
N ALA A 199 -10.75 13.02 -16.76
CA ALA A 199 -9.50 12.84 -17.49
C ALA A 199 -9.07 11.36 -17.51
N PRO A 200 -9.93 10.45 -18.03
CA PRO A 200 -9.61 9.03 -18.12
C PRO A 200 -8.48 8.78 -19.12
N LYS A 201 -7.73 7.70 -18.92
CA LYS A 201 -6.77 7.18 -19.90
C LYS A 201 -6.99 5.69 -20.09
N MET A 202 -6.95 5.23 -21.33
CA MET A 202 -7.15 3.84 -21.68
C MET A 202 -5.92 3.30 -22.40
N VAL A 203 -5.54 2.06 -22.07
CA VAL A 203 -4.47 1.31 -22.77
C VAL A 203 -4.95 -0.05 -23.17
N THR A 204 -4.38 -0.61 -24.23
CA THR A 204 -4.63 -2.02 -24.56
C THR A 204 -4.06 -2.95 -23.50
N ARG A 205 -4.67 -4.12 -23.33
CA ARG A 205 -4.14 -5.18 -22.46
C ARG A 205 -2.69 -5.52 -22.83
N GLN A 206 -2.35 -5.58 -24.11
CA GLN A 206 -0.99 -5.87 -24.54
C GLN A 206 0.00 -4.83 -24.03
N ALA A 207 -0.32 -3.54 -24.18
CA ALA A 207 0.53 -2.45 -23.71
C ALA A 207 0.66 -2.42 -22.18
N LEU A 208 -0.42 -2.74 -21.45
CA LEU A 208 -0.41 -2.88 -19.99
C LEU A 208 0.56 -3.97 -19.54
N PHE A 209 0.42 -5.19 -20.07
CA PHE A 209 1.23 -6.34 -19.66
C PHE A 209 2.69 -6.20 -20.09
N ALA A 210 2.97 -5.54 -21.22
CA ALA A 210 4.33 -5.19 -21.60
C ALA A 210 4.94 -4.16 -20.62
N GLY A 211 4.14 -3.23 -20.09
CA GLY A 211 4.54 -2.33 -18.99
C GLY A 211 4.88 -3.08 -17.70
N PHE A 212 4.10 -4.10 -17.34
CA PHE A 212 4.40 -4.99 -16.21
C PHE A 212 5.72 -5.74 -16.41
N ALA A 213 5.89 -6.40 -17.56
CA ALA A 213 7.10 -7.15 -17.87
C ALA A 213 8.35 -6.25 -17.86
N GLN A 214 8.24 -5.02 -18.39
CA GLN A 214 9.33 -4.06 -18.36
C GLN A 214 9.64 -3.59 -16.94
N THR A 215 8.63 -3.32 -16.12
CA THR A 215 8.82 -2.89 -14.72
C THR A 215 9.46 -4.01 -13.90
N ALA A 216 9.03 -5.26 -14.09
CA ALA A 216 9.56 -6.41 -13.37
C ALA A 216 10.99 -6.78 -13.77
N SER A 217 11.61 -6.16 -14.78
CA SER A 217 12.95 -6.52 -15.26
C SER A 217 14.02 -5.45 -15.00
N ARG A 218 13.71 -4.38 -14.25
CA ARG A 218 14.63 -3.26 -14.00
C ARG A 218 14.30 -2.54 -12.67
N PRO A 219 15.20 -1.69 -12.16
CA PRO A 219 14.89 -0.82 -11.03
C PRO A 219 13.70 0.09 -11.35
N PHE A 220 12.80 0.26 -10.38
CA PHE A 220 11.64 1.14 -10.51
C PHE A 220 11.25 1.76 -9.18
N ARG A 221 10.40 2.78 -9.24
CA ARG A 221 9.82 3.45 -8.08
C ARG A 221 8.31 3.42 -8.14
N LEU A 222 7.70 3.51 -6.97
CA LEU A 222 6.27 3.70 -6.83
C LEU A 222 5.96 5.20 -6.90
N VAL A 223 4.69 5.53 -7.14
CA VAL A 223 4.20 6.90 -6.98
C VAL A 223 3.89 7.10 -5.49
N PRO A 224 4.61 7.99 -4.79
CA PRO A 224 4.38 8.21 -3.38
C PRO A 224 3.10 9.04 -3.16
N TYR A 225 2.50 8.89 -1.99
CA TYR A 225 1.52 9.85 -1.48
C TYR A 225 1.83 10.20 -0.03
N PHE A 226 1.35 11.37 0.39
CA PHE A 226 1.65 11.93 1.70
C PHE A 226 0.34 12.30 2.40
N ASP A 227 0.20 11.90 3.66
CA ASP A 227 -1.04 12.05 4.42
C ASP A 227 -0.83 12.92 5.66
N PRO A 228 -1.60 14.00 5.83
CA PRO A 228 -1.60 14.80 7.06
C PRO A 228 -2.08 14.00 8.26
N GLY A 229 -1.56 14.33 9.44
CA GLY A 229 -1.93 13.65 10.67
C GLY A 229 -1.72 14.51 11.91
N VAL A 230 -2.36 14.10 13.01
CA VAL A 230 -2.36 14.83 14.29
C VAL A 230 -0.98 15.03 14.92
N TRP A 231 -0.01 14.22 14.51
CA TRP A 231 1.36 14.25 15.00
C TRP A 231 2.38 14.75 13.98
N GLY A 232 1.91 15.09 12.77
CA GLY A 232 2.77 15.38 11.63
C GLY A 232 3.80 16.48 11.89
N GLY A 233 4.91 16.37 11.19
CA GLY A 233 6.05 17.27 11.26
C GLY A 233 6.23 18.10 9.99
N THR A 234 7.37 18.78 9.92
CA THR A 234 7.69 19.77 8.89
C THR A 234 8.84 19.36 7.97
N TRP A 235 9.44 18.18 8.18
CA TRP A 235 10.55 17.72 7.36
C TRP A 235 10.09 17.39 5.94
N LEU A 236 8.94 16.73 5.77
CA LEU A 236 8.39 16.41 4.45
C LEU A 236 8.15 17.69 3.65
N GLU A 237 7.51 18.70 4.24
CA GLU A 237 7.24 19.98 3.58
C GLU A 237 8.51 20.76 3.24
N ALA A 238 9.56 20.64 4.07
CA ALA A 238 10.82 21.34 3.86
C ALA A 238 11.74 20.70 2.81
N ASN A 239 11.60 19.39 2.57
CA ASN A 239 12.52 18.62 1.70
C ASN A 239 11.84 18.07 0.44
N ILE A 240 10.50 18.00 0.42
CA ILE A 240 9.71 17.47 -0.69
C ILE A 240 8.74 18.56 -1.15
N GLU A 241 8.60 18.73 -2.46
CA GLU A 241 7.62 19.65 -3.05
C GLU A 241 6.19 19.12 -2.84
N LEU A 242 5.61 19.45 -1.69
CA LEU A 242 4.25 19.06 -1.30
C LEU A 242 3.30 20.26 -1.34
N PRO A 243 2.00 20.04 -1.61
CA PRO A 243 1.02 21.11 -1.52
C PRO A 243 0.84 21.53 -0.06
N GLU A 244 0.65 22.84 0.17
CA GLU A 244 0.34 23.38 1.49
C GLU A 244 -0.95 22.77 2.06
N ARG A 245 -0.96 22.47 3.36
CA ARG A 245 -2.10 21.91 4.09
C ARG A 245 -2.28 22.64 5.42
N GLU A 246 -3.49 22.53 5.99
CA GLU A 246 -3.79 23.06 7.33
C GLU A 246 -3.09 22.26 8.43
N HIS A 247 -2.91 20.96 8.22
CA HIS A 247 -2.22 20.06 9.14
C HIS A 247 -0.94 19.54 8.48
N PRO A 248 0.18 19.47 9.23
CA PRO A 248 1.43 18.96 8.69
C PRO A 248 1.32 17.48 8.28
N TYR A 249 2.18 17.08 7.35
CA TYR A 249 2.27 15.69 6.90
C TYR A 249 2.82 14.80 8.01
N ALA A 250 2.13 13.69 8.26
CA ALA A 250 2.54 12.69 9.22
C ALA A 250 3.16 11.49 8.51
N TRP A 251 2.50 11.02 7.46
CA TRP A 251 2.93 9.84 6.71
C TRP A 251 3.42 10.21 5.31
N GLY A 252 4.51 9.59 4.88
CA GLY A 252 4.93 9.52 3.48
C GLY A 252 5.01 8.08 3.03
N PHE A 253 4.04 7.63 2.24
CA PHE A 253 4.01 6.27 1.71
C PHE A 253 4.81 6.23 0.42
N ASP A 254 6.07 5.78 0.48
CA ASP A 254 6.97 5.57 -0.67
C ASP A 254 7.65 4.20 -0.51
N GLY A 255 6.93 3.14 -0.88
CA GLY A 255 7.43 1.77 -0.70
C GLY A 255 6.41 0.72 -0.29
N VAL A 256 5.11 0.97 -0.49
CA VAL A 256 4.01 0.06 -0.14
C VAL A 256 3.22 -0.30 -1.39
N PRO A 257 3.60 -1.35 -2.16
CA PRO A 257 2.89 -1.71 -3.39
C PRO A 257 1.39 -1.95 -3.21
N GLU A 258 0.95 -2.28 -2.00
CA GLU A 258 -0.46 -2.46 -1.69
C GLU A 258 -1.28 -1.15 -1.62
N GLU A 259 -0.62 -0.01 -1.37
CA GLU A 259 -1.28 1.31 -1.27
C GLU A 259 -0.85 2.27 -2.39
N ASN A 260 0.41 2.19 -2.83
CA ASN A 260 0.95 3.05 -3.87
C ASN A 260 0.51 2.66 -5.28
N SER A 261 0.78 3.56 -6.21
CA SER A 261 0.51 3.37 -7.64
C SER A 261 1.80 3.31 -8.46
N LEU A 262 1.65 3.04 -9.75
CA LEU A 262 2.68 3.14 -10.77
C LEU A 262 2.26 4.15 -11.83
N TYR A 263 3.24 4.77 -12.49
CA TYR A 263 3.02 5.50 -13.73
C TYR A 263 3.62 4.76 -14.91
N PHE A 264 2.79 4.40 -15.88
CA PHE A 264 3.24 3.97 -17.20
C PHE A 264 3.06 5.11 -18.20
N ARG A 265 4.06 5.28 -19.07
CA ARG A 265 4.08 6.33 -20.08
C ARG A 265 4.06 5.71 -21.48
N TYR A 266 3.10 6.16 -22.29
CA TYR A 266 2.92 5.76 -23.68
C TYR A 266 2.88 7.03 -24.53
N GLY A 267 4.02 7.38 -25.15
CA GLY A 267 4.21 8.73 -25.71
C GLY A 267 4.02 9.80 -24.63
N ASP A 268 3.06 10.70 -24.84
CA ASP A 268 2.70 11.76 -23.89
C ASP A 268 1.63 11.35 -22.87
N ILE A 269 1.02 10.17 -23.03
CA ILE A 269 -0.05 9.70 -22.15
C ILE A 269 0.55 8.99 -20.94
N LYS A 270 0.28 9.55 -19.75
CA LYS A 270 0.63 8.96 -18.46
C LYS A 270 -0.60 8.28 -17.85
N VAL A 271 -0.48 6.99 -17.60
CA VAL A 271 -1.52 6.12 -17.03
C VAL A 271 -1.13 5.75 -15.62
N GLU A 272 -2.06 5.91 -14.69
CA GLU A 272 -1.89 5.53 -13.28
C GLU A 272 -2.63 4.23 -12.96
N LEU A 273 -1.98 3.34 -12.24
CA LEU A 273 -2.54 2.04 -11.86
C LEU A 273 -2.08 1.58 -10.49
N PRO A 274 -2.90 0.81 -9.73
CA PRO A 274 -2.48 0.26 -8.44
C PRO A 274 -1.24 -0.62 -8.59
N ALA A 275 -0.19 -0.35 -7.81
CA ALA A 275 1.07 -1.09 -7.91
C ALA A 275 0.90 -2.58 -7.58
N ILE A 276 -0.06 -2.93 -6.73
CA ILE A 276 -0.42 -4.32 -6.40
C ILE A 276 -0.79 -5.15 -7.64
N THR A 277 -1.23 -4.51 -8.72
CA THR A 277 -1.53 -5.19 -9.99
C THR A 277 -0.26 -5.77 -10.61
N LEU A 278 0.89 -5.08 -10.54
CA LEU A 278 2.18 -5.64 -10.94
C LEU A 278 2.52 -6.89 -10.11
N VAL A 279 2.29 -6.83 -8.79
CA VAL A 279 2.55 -7.97 -7.89
C VAL A 279 1.70 -9.17 -8.29
N PHE A 280 0.45 -8.98 -8.70
CA PHE A 280 -0.43 -10.07 -9.12
C PHE A 280 -0.02 -10.76 -10.42
N PHE A 281 0.52 -10.00 -11.39
CA PHE A 281 0.79 -10.51 -12.75
C PHE A 281 2.27 -10.80 -13.03
N GLU A 282 3.20 -10.32 -12.20
CA GLU A 282 4.64 -10.58 -12.33
C GLU A 282 5.26 -11.12 -11.01
N SER A 283 4.46 -11.79 -10.17
CA SER A 283 4.85 -12.16 -8.79
C SER A 283 6.22 -12.85 -8.71
N VAL A 284 6.47 -13.87 -9.54
CA VAL A 284 7.72 -14.64 -9.47
C VAL A 284 8.92 -13.81 -9.96
N LYS A 285 8.78 -13.05 -11.05
CA LYS A 285 9.87 -12.19 -11.56
C LYS A 285 10.18 -11.06 -10.60
N LEU A 286 9.14 -10.49 -10.00
CA LEU A 286 9.26 -9.38 -9.05
C LEU A 286 9.84 -9.86 -7.72
N LEU A 287 9.19 -10.83 -7.07
CA LEU A 287 9.45 -11.23 -5.69
C LEU A 287 10.55 -12.29 -5.57
N GLY A 288 10.67 -13.17 -6.57
CA GLY A 288 11.46 -14.40 -6.52
C GLY A 288 10.63 -15.60 -6.07
N GLU A 289 11.02 -16.81 -6.50
CA GLU A 289 10.24 -18.04 -6.27
C GLU A 289 10.01 -18.34 -4.78
N ARG A 290 11.04 -18.16 -3.94
CA ARG A 290 10.97 -18.47 -2.51
C ARG A 290 10.08 -17.49 -1.76
N VAL A 291 10.14 -16.22 -2.14
CA VAL A 291 9.28 -15.17 -1.56
C VAL A 291 7.83 -15.43 -1.96
N TYR A 292 7.58 -15.72 -3.25
CA TYR A 292 6.24 -16.08 -3.73
C TYR A 292 5.70 -17.35 -3.06
N ALA A 293 6.54 -18.38 -2.84
CA ALA A 293 6.12 -19.60 -2.16
C ALA A 293 5.69 -19.35 -0.70
N ARG A 294 6.28 -18.34 -0.04
CA ARG A 294 5.99 -18.00 1.36
C ARG A 294 4.79 -17.06 1.53
N PHE A 295 4.66 -16.06 0.67
CA PHE A 295 3.68 -14.98 0.82
C PHE A 295 2.60 -14.95 -0.29
N GLY A 296 2.74 -15.76 -1.33
CA GLY A 296 1.89 -15.68 -2.52
C GLY A 296 2.11 -14.38 -3.29
N ALA A 297 1.04 -13.90 -3.92
CA ALA A 297 1.04 -12.62 -4.66
C ALA A 297 0.84 -11.42 -3.72
N GLU A 298 1.63 -11.36 -2.66
CA GLU A 298 1.72 -10.25 -1.70
C GLU A 298 3.17 -9.74 -1.68
N PHE A 299 3.34 -8.42 -1.57
CA PHE A 299 4.67 -7.83 -1.45
C PHE A 299 4.99 -7.69 0.04
N PRO A 300 5.98 -8.40 0.61
CA PRO A 300 6.06 -8.62 2.06
C PRO A 300 6.87 -7.58 2.84
N ILE A 301 7.52 -6.63 2.15
CA ILE A 301 8.35 -5.58 2.76
C ILE A 301 7.75 -4.23 2.41
N ARG A 302 7.64 -3.34 3.38
CA ARG A 302 7.21 -1.96 3.16
C ARG A 302 8.20 -0.97 3.74
N PHE A 303 8.35 0.16 3.05
CA PHE A 303 9.09 1.34 3.50
C PHE A 303 8.11 2.50 3.60
N ASP A 304 8.03 3.13 4.76
CA ASP A 304 7.16 4.27 5.02
C ASP A 304 7.91 5.37 5.78
N PHE A 305 7.57 6.64 5.52
CA PHE A 305 8.09 7.78 6.26
C PHE A 305 7.14 8.21 7.36
N LEU A 306 7.68 8.40 8.56
CA LEU A 306 6.96 8.94 9.71
C LEU A 306 7.65 10.23 10.14
N ASP A 307 7.01 11.37 9.87
CA ASP A 307 7.53 12.70 10.18
C ASP A 307 7.03 13.22 11.53
N THR A 308 7.93 13.29 12.49
CA THR A 308 7.67 13.91 13.80
C THR A 308 8.55 15.14 14.04
N ILE A 309 9.30 15.61 13.05
CA ILE A 309 10.20 16.76 13.20
C ILE A 309 9.37 18.05 13.31
N GLY A 310 9.40 18.68 14.49
CA GLY A 310 8.52 19.81 14.80
C GLY A 310 7.06 19.41 14.97
N GLY A 311 6.78 18.10 14.99
CA GLY A 311 5.48 17.50 15.26
C GLY A 311 5.39 16.97 16.69
N GLN A 312 4.63 15.89 16.88
CA GLN A 312 4.39 15.26 18.17
C GLN A 312 4.77 13.78 18.16
N ASN A 313 4.72 13.13 19.31
CA ASN A 313 4.94 11.69 19.43
C ASN A 313 3.96 10.89 18.56
N LEU A 314 4.38 9.77 17.99
CA LEU A 314 3.45 8.77 17.46
C LEU A 314 2.63 8.16 18.60
N SER A 315 1.60 7.36 18.30
CA SER A 315 0.92 6.58 19.35
C SER A 315 1.90 5.62 20.02
N LEU A 316 1.76 5.43 21.33
CA LEU A 316 2.36 4.30 22.03
C LEU A 316 1.62 3.04 21.61
N GLN A 317 2.34 2.06 21.07
CA GLN A 317 1.71 0.94 20.38
C GLN A 317 2.49 -0.37 20.53
N VAL A 318 1.85 -1.46 20.12
CA VAL A 318 2.41 -2.81 20.07
C VAL A 318 1.82 -3.56 18.88
N HIS A 319 2.66 -4.36 18.22
CA HIS A 319 2.22 -5.19 17.09
C HIS A 319 1.84 -6.60 17.55
N PRO A 320 0.84 -7.24 16.93
CA PRO A 320 0.42 -8.58 17.31
C PRO A 320 1.51 -9.62 17.11
N THR A 321 1.54 -10.64 17.97
CA THR A 321 2.36 -11.82 17.71
C THR A 321 1.83 -12.60 16.50
N VAL A 322 2.67 -13.44 15.90
CA VAL A 322 2.28 -14.30 14.76
C VAL A 322 1.12 -15.22 15.11
N GLU A 323 1.08 -15.75 16.34
CA GLU A 323 -0.03 -16.58 16.83
C GLU A 323 -1.32 -15.74 16.92
N TYR A 324 -1.25 -14.57 17.57
CA TYR A 324 -2.41 -13.72 17.78
C TYR A 324 -3.03 -13.23 16.48
N ILE A 325 -2.21 -12.72 15.53
CA ILE A 325 -2.73 -12.20 14.27
C ILE A 325 -3.40 -13.30 13.43
N ARG A 326 -2.91 -14.54 13.55
CA ARG A 326 -3.48 -15.70 12.87
C ARG A 326 -4.83 -16.09 13.45
N GLU A 327 -4.92 -16.19 14.77
CA GLU A 327 -6.14 -16.61 15.44
C GLU A 327 -7.23 -15.53 15.40
N GLN A 328 -6.85 -14.27 15.57
CA GLN A 328 -7.80 -13.16 15.70
C GLN A 328 -8.11 -12.44 14.40
N PHE A 329 -7.28 -12.57 13.35
CA PHE A 329 -7.49 -11.85 12.08
C PHE A 329 -7.26 -12.70 10.82
N GLY A 330 -6.80 -13.95 10.97
CA GLY A 330 -6.62 -14.89 9.87
C GLY A 330 -5.39 -14.63 9.01
N MET A 331 -4.41 -13.84 9.48
CA MET A 331 -3.18 -13.57 8.74
C MET A 331 -2.07 -14.59 9.05
N SER A 332 -1.23 -14.88 8.06
CA SER A 332 -0.17 -15.89 8.17
C SER A 332 1.13 -15.36 8.78
N TYR A 333 1.34 -14.04 8.74
CA TYR A 333 2.49 -13.30 9.26
C TYR A 333 2.03 -11.97 9.86
N THR A 334 2.88 -11.36 10.68
CA THR A 334 2.60 -10.11 11.41
C THR A 334 3.49 -8.97 10.96
N GLN A 335 3.22 -7.77 11.47
CA GLN A 335 4.07 -6.61 11.35
C GLN A 335 5.21 -6.69 12.38
N ASP A 336 6.33 -7.26 11.96
CA ASP A 336 7.62 -6.94 12.55
C ASP A 336 8.14 -5.66 11.87
N GLU A 337 8.69 -4.73 12.64
CA GLU A 337 9.16 -3.45 12.12
C GLU A 337 10.49 -2.99 12.70
N SER A 338 11.00 -1.91 12.13
CA SER A 338 12.15 -1.20 12.65
C SER A 338 12.09 0.28 12.26
N TYR A 339 12.63 1.13 13.12
CA TYR A 339 12.82 2.55 12.84
C TYR A 339 14.25 2.81 12.44
N TYR A 340 14.47 3.03 11.15
CA TYR A 340 15.70 3.63 10.67
C TYR A 340 15.56 5.15 10.74
N ILE A 341 16.38 5.80 11.55
CA ILE A 341 16.32 7.25 11.71
C ILE A 341 16.99 7.91 10.50
N LEU A 342 16.18 8.33 9.53
CA LEU A 342 16.66 9.00 8.31
C LEU A 342 17.23 10.38 8.65
N ASP A 343 16.56 11.11 9.55
CA ASP A 343 16.99 12.40 10.09
C ASP A 343 16.49 12.59 11.52
N ALA A 344 17.20 13.38 12.32
CA ALA A 344 16.84 13.65 13.71
C ALA A 344 17.27 15.03 14.16
N LYS A 345 16.43 15.68 14.98
CA LYS A 345 16.81 16.89 15.70
C LYS A 345 17.56 16.56 17.00
N PRO A 346 18.40 17.47 17.53
CA PRO A 346 19.02 17.28 18.83
C PRO A 346 17.95 17.02 19.91
N GLY A 347 18.13 15.94 20.68
CA GLY A 347 17.19 15.52 21.71
C GLY A 347 16.00 14.70 21.19
N ALA A 348 16.04 14.21 19.94
CA ALA A 348 15.06 13.25 19.45
C ALA A 348 15.16 11.92 20.20
N GLU A 349 14.03 11.24 20.37
CA GLU A 349 13.91 10.05 21.23
C GLU A 349 13.01 8.97 20.61
N VAL A 350 13.21 7.73 21.05
CA VAL A 350 12.35 6.60 20.77
C VAL A 350 12.02 5.90 22.08
N TYR A 351 10.73 5.69 22.32
CA TYR A 351 10.24 4.82 23.38
C TYR A 351 10.31 3.38 22.89
N LEU A 352 10.96 2.49 23.63
CA LEU A 352 11.17 1.12 23.20
C LEU A 352 11.34 0.15 24.36
N GLY A 353 10.53 -0.90 24.39
CA GLY A 353 10.60 -1.94 25.41
C GLY A 353 10.23 -1.43 26.81
N LEU A 354 10.02 -2.37 27.72
CA LEU A 354 9.56 -2.10 29.08
C LEU A 354 10.74 -1.81 30.00
N ARG A 355 10.53 -1.01 31.05
CA ARG A 355 11.54 -0.84 32.10
C ARG A 355 11.65 -2.11 32.93
N ASP A 356 12.84 -2.39 33.47
CA ASP A 356 13.01 -3.51 34.38
C ASP A 356 12.17 -3.34 35.66
N GLY A 357 11.60 -4.43 36.15
CA GLY A 357 10.89 -4.48 37.43
C GLY A 357 9.52 -3.80 37.45
N ILE A 358 8.93 -3.47 36.28
CA ILE A 358 7.56 -2.98 36.22
C ILE A 358 6.57 -4.11 36.56
N GLU A 359 5.41 -3.73 37.10
CA GLU A 359 4.31 -4.66 37.35
C GLU A 359 3.32 -4.64 36.16
N PRO A 360 3.17 -5.73 35.40
CA PRO A 360 2.30 -5.77 34.21
C PRO A 360 0.86 -5.30 34.47
N GLU A 361 0.25 -5.77 35.56
CA GLU A 361 -1.13 -5.40 35.92
C GLU A 361 -1.27 -3.92 36.29
N ALA A 362 -0.22 -3.28 36.81
CA ALA A 362 -0.24 -1.84 37.09
C ALA A 362 -0.28 -1.05 35.77
N MET A 363 0.59 -1.40 34.82
CA MET A 363 0.61 -0.79 33.48
C MET A 363 -0.73 -0.95 32.77
N LEU A 364 -1.30 -2.17 32.75
CA LEU A 364 -2.60 -2.42 32.12
C LEU A 364 -3.74 -1.67 32.80
N THR A 365 -3.70 -1.57 34.13
CA THR A 365 -4.67 -0.79 34.90
C THR A 365 -4.61 0.69 34.51
N ASP A 366 -3.41 1.25 34.37
CA ASP A 366 -3.22 2.65 34.00
C ASP A 366 -3.58 2.93 32.54
N LEU A 367 -3.28 2.01 31.61
CA LEU A 367 -3.76 2.09 30.23
C LEU A 367 -5.30 2.10 30.15
N ARG A 368 -5.97 1.20 30.89
CA ARG A 368 -7.44 1.14 30.95
C ARG A 368 -8.07 2.38 31.60
N LYS A 369 -7.36 3.03 32.53
CA LYS A 369 -7.79 4.34 33.06
C LYS A 369 -7.65 5.42 31.99
N ALA A 370 -6.52 5.46 31.28
CA ALA A 370 -6.27 6.44 30.23
C ALA A 370 -7.28 6.34 29.08
N GLU A 371 -7.62 5.12 28.66
CA GLU A 371 -8.66 4.86 27.64
C GLU A 371 -10.03 5.45 28.03
N LYS A 372 -10.40 5.41 29.33
CA LYS A 372 -11.67 5.99 29.82
C LYS A 372 -11.64 7.52 29.92
N GLY A 373 -10.47 8.13 29.80
CA GLY A 373 -10.24 9.57 29.93
C GLY A 373 -10.07 10.05 31.37
N GLY A 374 -9.56 11.29 31.52
CA GLY A 374 -9.33 11.93 32.82
C GLY A 374 -8.09 11.43 33.58
N PHE A 375 -7.29 10.58 32.96
CA PHE A 375 -6.02 10.08 33.46
C PHE A 375 -4.99 10.04 32.32
N THR A 376 -3.86 10.68 32.50
CA THR A 376 -2.74 10.65 31.55
C THR A 376 -1.87 9.44 31.87
N PHE A 377 -1.63 8.58 30.89
CA PHE A 377 -0.78 7.39 31.09
C PHE A 377 0.68 7.81 31.33
N PRO A 378 1.31 7.40 32.43
CA PRO A 378 2.70 7.78 32.74
C PRO A 378 3.68 6.88 31.97
N ALA A 379 3.78 7.06 30.65
CA ALA A 379 4.54 6.15 29.77
C ALA A 379 6.00 5.94 30.21
N GLU A 380 6.68 6.99 30.67
CA GLU A 380 8.08 6.93 31.13
C GLU A 380 8.27 6.09 32.41
N GLU A 381 7.22 5.83 33.21
CA GLU A 381 7.32 4.92 34.36
C GLU A 381 7.41 3.45 33.91
N TYR A 382 6.88 3.14 32.72
CA TYR A 382 6.73 1.77 32.22
C TYR A 382 7.63 1.42 31.04
N VAL A 383 8.01 2.39 30.20
CA VAL A 383 8.67 2.18 28.91
C VAL A 383 10.03 2.87 28.90
N ASN A 384 11.06 2.23 28.33
CA ASN A 384 12.38 2.88 28.21
C ASN A 384 12.36 3.98 27.16
N VAL A 385 13.23 4.98 27.33
CA VAL A 385 13.46 6.06 26.37
C VAL A 385 14.91 6.03 25.94
N TYR A 386 15.13 5.98 24.62
CA TYR A 386 16.47 6.00 24.01
C TYR A 386 16.62 7.25 23.16
N THR A 387 17.78 7.89 23.24
CA THR A 387 18.15 8.98 22.31
C THR A 387 18.27 8.43 20.89
N ALA A 388 17.71 9.17 19.93
CA ALA A 388 17.76 8.85 18.51
C ALA A 388 18.63 9.86 17.75
N ASN A 389 19.57 9.36 16.97
CA ASN A 389 20.44 10.13 16.09
C ASN A 389 20.23 9.70 14.64
N LYS A 390 20.62 10.58 13.71
CA LYS A 390 20.65 10.25 12.29
C LYS A 390 21.43 8.95 12.07
N HIS A 391 20.82 8.01 11.36
CA HIS A 391 21.31 6.65 11.07
C HIS A 391 21.33 5.68 12.25
N ASP A 392 20.71 6.00 13.37
CA ASP A 392 20.36 4.97 14.35
C ASP A 392 19.29 4.03 13.75
N HIS A 393 19.28 2.78 14.22
CA HIS A 393 18.33 1.77 13.78
C HIS A 393 17.79 1.00 14.99
N PHE A 394 16.51 1.19 15.26
CA PHE A 394 15.78 0.55 16.36
C PHE A 394 14.93 -0.59 15.84
N LEU A 395 15.11 -1.79 16.39
CA LEU A 395 14.30 -2.95 16.04
C LEU A 395 13.06 -3.05 16.91
N ILE A 396 11.97 -3.48 16.31
CA ILE A 396 10.66 -3.56 16.94
C ILE A 396 10.01 -4.90 16.52
N PRO A 397 10.51 -6.03 17.05
CA PRO A 397 9.85 -7.31 16.83
C PRO A 397 8.47 -7.29 17.47
N ALA A 398 7.54 -8.08 16.91
CA ALA A 398 6.18 -8.21 17.42
C ALA A 398 6.12 -8.43 18.94
N GLY A 399 5.14 -7.79 19.60
CA GLY A 399 4.99 -7.78 21.05
C GLY A 399 5.84 -6.75 21.81
N THR A 400 6.71 -6.00 21.13
CA THR A 400 7.50 -4.91 21.75
C THR A 400 6.69 -3.62 21.82
N VAL A 401 6.55 -3.03 23.01
CA VAL A 401 5.93 -1.70 23.20
C VAL A 401 6.87 -0.62 22.68
N HIS A 402 6.38 0.28 21.84
CA HIS A 402 7.22 1.29 21.20
C HIS A 402 6.45 2.56 20.79
N CYS A 403 7.20 3.64 20.55
CA CYS A 403 6.72 4.89 19.96
C CYS A 403 7.91 5.73 19.46
N SER A 404 7.85 6.25 18.23
CA SER A 404 8.75 7.34 17.83
C SER A 404 8.30 8.63 18.52
N ALA A 405 9.16 9.22 19.34
CA ALA A 405 8.88 10.53 19.95
C ALA A 405 9.01 11.65 18.90
N THR A 406 8.73 12.89 19.31
CA THR A 406 8.98 14.07 18.48
C THR A 406 10.45 14.22 18.10
N GLY A 407 10.71 14.79 16.91
CA GLY A 407 12.06 15.13 16.45
C GLY A 407 12.72 14.13 15.50
N CYS A 408 12.03 13.06 15.10
CA CYS A 408 12.53 12.03 14.17
C CYS A 408 11.86 12.14 12.79
N MET A 409 12.65 12.00 11.72
CA MET A 409 12.19 11.49 10.44
C MET A 409 12.54 10.02 10.38
N VAL A 410 11.53 9.17 10.51
CA VAL A 410 11.73 7.71 10.51
C VAL A 410 11.47 7.18 9.12
N LEU A 411 12.42 6.41 8.59
CA LEU A 411 12.17 5.43 7.55
C LEU A 411 11.80 4.11 8.26
N GLU A 412 10.51 3.83 8.33
CA GLU A 412 9.99 2.60 8.88
C GLU A 412 10.22 1.47 7.87
N ILE A 413 10.91 0.42 8.30
CA ILE A 413 11.13 -0.79 7.51
C ILE A 413 10.39 -1.91 8.20
N SER A 414 9.34 -2.42 7.56
CA SER A 414 8.42 -3.34 8.22
C SER A 414 7.81 -4.38 7.28
N ALA A 415 7.19 -5.40 7.86
CA ALA A 415 6.34 -6.32 7.13
C ALA A 415 4.99 -5.67 6.78
N THR A 416 4.42 -6.07 5.64
CA THR A 416 3.23 -5.44 5.04
C THR A 416 1.88 -5.55 5.77
N PRO A 417 1.63 -6.35 6.83
CA PRO A 417 0.36 -6.34 7.58
C PRO A 417 0.08 -5.05 8.38
N TYR A 418 0.26 -3.87 7.76
CA TYR A 418 0.36 -2.53 8.37
C TYR A 418 -0.87 -2.06 9.12
N ILE A 419 -2.05 -2.58 8.75
CA ILE A 419 -3.29 -2.14 9.37
C ILE A 419 -3.35 -2.57 10.84
N PHE A 420 -2.66 -3.64 11.25
CA PHE A 420 -2.75 -4.25 12.58
C PHE A 420 -1.77 -3.66 13.60
N THR A 421 -1.90 -2.35 13.85
CA THR A 421 -1.16 -1.66 14.91
C THR A 421 -2.06 -1.44 16.13
N PHE A 422 -1.76 -2.05 17.28
CA PHE A 422 -2.55 -1.84 18.50
C PHE A 422 -2.05 -0.65 19.27
N LYS A 423 -2.77 0.46 19.16
CA LYS A 423 -2.46 1.68 19.91
C LYS A 423 -2.85 1.48 21.37
N LEU A 424 -1.89 1.55 22.28
CA LEU A 424 -2.11 1.45 23.71
C LEU A 424 -2.53 2.79 24.29
N TRP A 425 -1.89 3.87 23.84
CA TRP A 425 -2.20 5.23 24.26
C TRP A 425 -1.75 6.25 23.20
N ASP A 426 -2.45 7.37 23.13
CA ASP A 426 -2.26 8.37 22.07
C ASP A 426 -2.05 9.79 22.60
N TRP A 427 -1.44 9.92 23.78
CA TRP A 427 -1.02 11.20 24.37
C TRP A 427 -2.18 12.18 24.66
N ASP A 428 -3.34 11.63 25.01
CA ASP A 428 -4.57 12.38 25.31
C ASP A 428 -5.09 13.24 24.14
N ARG A 429 -4.70 12.89 22.91
CA ARG A 429 -5.03 13.64 21.69
C ARG A 429 -6.36 13.24 21.09
N LEU A 430 -6.93 14.21 20.39
CA LEU A 430 -8.05 13.98 19.47
C LEU A 430 -7.52 13.81 18.05
N GLY A 431 -8.23 13.00 17.27
CA GLY A 431 -8.11 12.90 15.82
C GLY A 431 -8.46 14.23 15.14
N LEU A 432 -8.16 14.30 13.84
CA LEU A 432 -8.58 15.43 13.00
C LEU A 432 -10.10 15.54 12.87
N ASP A 433 -10.84 14.48 13.22
CA ASP A 433 -12.30 14.45 13.32
C ASP A 433 -12.83 14.98 14.67
N GLY A 434 -11.94 15.42 15.57
CA GLY A 434 -12.29 15.90 16.90
C GLY A 434 -12.68 14.80 17.89
N ARG A 435 -12.51 13.52 17.54
CA ARG A 435 -12.80 12.38 18.42
C ARG A 435 -11.50 11.75 18.93
N PRO A 436 -11.49 11.09 20.11
CA PRO A 436 -10.35 10.26 20.50
C PRO A 436 -10.01 9.26 19.39
N ARG A 437 -8.73 9.12 19.05
CA ARG A 437 -8.31 8.10 18.09
C ARG A 437 -8.57 6.72 18.71
N PRO A 438 -8.93 5.71 17.89
CA PRO A 438 -9.09 4.35 18.41
C PRO A 438 -7.82 3.86 19.09
N VAL A 439 -7.98 3.36 20.32
CA VAL A 439 -6.98 2.59 21.07
C VAL A 439 -7.49 1.15 21.21
N HIS A 440 -6.57 0.23 21.46
CA HIS A 440 -6.78 -1.21 21.41
C HIS A 440 -6.09 -1.89 22.59
N VAL A 441 -6.30 -1.37 23.81
CA VAL A 441 -5.62 -1.83 25.03
C VAL A 441 -5.84 -3.31 25.27
N GLU A 442 -7.05 -3.82 25.07
CA GLU A 442 -7.33 -5.25 25.29
C GLU A 442 -6.59 -6.14 24.28
N HIS A 443 -6.59 -5.81 22.98
CA HIS A 443 -5.76 -6.52 21.99
C HIS A 443 -4.28 -6.45 22.36
N GLY A 444 -3.80 -5.26 22.74
CA GLY A 444 -2.43 -5.04 23.21
C GLY A 444 -2.05 -5.91 24.41
N SER A 445 -2.94 -6.04 25.40
CA SER A 445 -2.69 -6.81 26.62
C SER A 445 -2.41 -8.30 26.36
N HIS A 446 -2.90 -8.84 25.25
CA HIS A 446 -2.66 -10.22 24.85
C HIS A 446 -1.33 -10.44 24.12
N VAL A 447 -0.70 -9.37 23.62
CA VAL A 447 0.46 -9.49 22.73
C VAL A 447 1.71 -8.81 23.27
N ILE A 448 1.61 -7.96 24.29
CA ILE A 448 2.79 -7.41 24.97
C ILE A 448 3.65 -8.56 25.48
N ASP A 449 4.90 -8.61 25.02
CA ASP A 449 5.89 -9.52 25.56
C ASP A 449 6.60 -8.84 26.74
N TRP A 450 6.17 -9.22 27.94
CA TRP A 450 6.65 -8.66 29.20
C TRP A 450 8.13 -8.94 29.49
N ASN A 451 8.79 -9.79 28.70
CA ASN A 451 10.24 -10.05 28.81
C ASN A 451 11.10 -9.10 27.98
N ARG A 452 10.50 -8.20 27.19
CA ARG A 452 11.22 -7.19 26.39
C ARG A 452 11.62 -6.00 27.25
N THR A 453 12.39 -6.27 28.31
CA THR A 453 12.77 -5.27 29.32
C THR A 453 14.04 -4.49 28.93
N THR A 454 14.58 -3.66 29.82
CA THR A 454 15.68 -2.73 29.51
C THR A 454 16.93 -3.43 29.00
N ASP A 455 17.39 -4.48 29.67
CA ASP A 455 18.60 -5.22 29.27
C ASP A 455 18.44 -5.91 27.91
N TRP A 456 17.28 -6.55 27.71
CA TRP A 456 16.97 -7.21 26.45
C TRP A 456 16.86 -6.18 25.32
N THR A 457 16.13 -5.10 25.52
CA THR A 457 15.89 -4.08 24.50
C THR A 457 17.19 -3.37 24.11
N THR A 458 18.01 -2.99 25.08
CA THR A 458 19.30 -2.33 24.83
C THR A 458 20.24 -3.24 24.04
N SER A 459 20.27 -4.55 24.34
CA SER A 459 21.17 -5.49 23.67
C SER A 459 20.65 -6.03 22.34
N GLN A 460 19.33 -6.16 22.19
CA GLN A 460 18.69 -6.80 21.04
C GLN A 460 18.12 -5.83 20.03
N CYS A 461 17.70 -4.63 20.45
CA CYS A 461 16.91 -3.73 19.62
C CYS A 461 17.57 -2.40 19.29
N VAL A 462 18.56 -1.94 20.05
CA VAL A 462 19.16 -0.61 19.82
C VAL A 462 20.48 -0.78 19.06
N ASN A 463 20.55 -0.24 17.83
CA ASN A 463 21.78 -0.14 17.05
C ASN A 463 22.59 -1.45 16.93
N ARG A 464 21.89 -2.56 16.70
CA ARG A 464 22.53 -3.84 16.40
C ARG A 464 23.16 -3.82 15.02
N ILE A 465 24.39 -3.31 14.96
CA ILE A 465 25.15 -3.12 13.73
C ILE A 465 26.33 -4.08 13.73
N ASP A 466 26.31 -5.04 12.81
CA ASP A 466 27.43 -5.94 12.54
C ASP A 466 28.09 -5.54 11.22
N LYS A 467 29.41 -5.36 11.23
CA LYS A 467 30.17 -5.21 9.99
C LYS A 467 30.15 -6.52 9.21
N VAL A 468 29.78 -6.47 7.94
CA VAL A 468 29.66 -7.65 7.07
C VAL A 468 30.93 -7.81 6.25
N VAL A 469 31.25 -6.76 5.49
CA VAL A 469 32.40 -6.71 4.60
C VAL A 469 32.79 -5.25 4.37
N GLU A 470 34.05 -5.01 4.10
CA GLU A 470 34.58 -3.71 3.70
C GLU A 470 35.52 -3.91 2.52
N GLY A 471 35.45 -2.99 1.57
CA GLY A 471 36.37 -2.89 0.45
C GLY A 471 36.90 -1.47 0.32
N GLU A 472 37.63 -1.22 -0.77
CA GLU A 472 38.14 0.11 -1.06
C GLU A 472 36.99 1.08 -1.35
N GLY A 473 36.82 2.10 -0.48
CA GLY A 473 35.79 3.12 -0.65
C GLY A 473 34.36 2.66 -0.36
N TRP A 474 34.14 1.46 0.20
CA TRP A 474 32.81 1.02 0.60
C TRP A 474 32.79 0.03 1.78
N ALA A 475 31.70 0.03 2.55
CA ALA A 475 31.44 -0.93 3.60
C ALA A 475 29.97 -1.37 3.58
N GLU A 476 29.74 -2.64 3.88
CA GLU A 476 28.41 -3.21 4.15
C GLU A 476 28.29 -3.54 5.63
N GLU A 477 27.20 -3.07 6.21
CA GLU A 477 26.77 -3.33 7.57
C GLU A 477 25.44 -4.07 7.54
N ARG A 478 25.25 -4.94 8.51
CA ARG A 478 23.99 -5.58 8.82
C ARG A 478 23.42 -4.86 10.03
N THR A 479 22.22 -4.30 9.91
CA THR A 479 21.60 -3.46 10.94
C THR A 479 20.10 -3.71 11.02
N GLY A 480 19.48 -3.54 12.18
CA GLY A 480 18.02 -3.60 12.32
C GLY A 480 17.43 -5.01 12.19
N LEU A 481 18.09 -6.01 12.76
CA LEU A 481 17.70 -7.41 12.57
C LEU A 481 17.54 -8.25 13.83
N HIS A 482 16.37 -8.87 13.95
CA HIS A 482 16.14 -9.95 14.90
C HIS A 482 16.24 -11.30 14.17
N GLU A 483 16.79 -12.32 14.81
CA GLU A 483 16.99 -13.64 14.17
C GLU A 483 15.67 -14.34 13.78
N LEU A 484 14.57 -13.96 14.44
CA LEU A 484 13.23 -14.50 14.19
C LEU A 484 12.49 -13.80 13.04
N GLU A 485 12.97 -12.64 12.61
CA GLU A 485 12.35 -11.87 11.52
C GLU A 485 12.81 -12.39 10.16
N PHE A 486 11.93 -12.29 9.16
CA PHE A 486 12.25 -12.71 7.81
C PHE A 486 12.88 -11.61 6.97
N ILE A 487 12.75 -10.34 7.37
CA ILE A 487 13.36 -9.21 6.65
C ILE A 487 14.84 -9.17 7.04
N GLU A 488 15.70 -8.97 6.05
CA GLU A 488 17.13 -8.71 6.18
C GLU A 488 17.44 -7.31 5.71
N THR A 489 18.04 -6.49 6.57
CA THR A 489 18.45 -5.12 6.27
C THR A 489 19.96 -4.97 6.26
N ARG A 490 20.46 -4.42 5.16
CA ARG A 490 21.88 -4.15 4.90
C ARG A 490 22.06 -2.68 4.60
N ARG A 491 22.93 -2.02 5.35
CA ARG A 491 23.32 -0.63 5.13
C ARG A 491 24.66 -0.59 4.42
N PHE A 492 24.74 0.19 3.35
CA PHE A 492 25.94 0.39 2.56
C PHE A 492 26.40 1.82 2.73
N TRP A 493 27.69 1.99 2.96
CA TRP A 493 28.38 3.26 3.00
C TRP A 493 29.43 3.25 1.91
N PHE A 494 29.38 4.16 0.94
CA PHE A 494 30.27 4.07 -0.22
C PHE A 494 30.57 5.41 -0.88
N SER A 495 31.77 5.55 -1.44
CA SER A 495 32.18 6.63 -2.36
C SER A 495 32.57 6.09 -3.75
N GLU A 496 32.73 4.78 -3.85
CA GLU A 496 33.05 4.04 -5.07
C GLU A 496 31.87 3.15 -5.51
N PRO A 497 31.81 2.68 -6.77
CA PRO A 497 30.77 1.78 -7.23
C PRO A 497 30.70 0.47 -6.43
N VAL A 498 29.53 0.11 -5.92
CA VAL A 498 29.27 -1.13 -5.18
C VAL A 498 28.44 -2.08 -6.02
N ARG A 499 28.92 -3.31 -6.19
CA ARG A 499 28.17 -4.37 -6.87
C ARG A 499 27.24 -5.07 -5.90
N HIS A 500 25.99 -5.24 -6.31
CA HIS A 500 24.98 -6.05 -5.63
C HIS A 500 24.61 -7.25 -6.51
N VAL A 501 24.41 -8.40 -5.88
CA VAL A 501 24.03 -9.65 -6.55
C VAL A 501 22.68 -10.10 -6.00
N ALA A 502 21.85 -10.68 -6.86
CA ALA A 502 20.58 -11.27 -6.47
C ALA A 502 20.80 -12.41 -5.47
N ASN A 503 19.87 -12.51 -4.53
CA ASN A 503 19.80 -13.57 -3.51
C ASN A 503 18.48 -14.36 -3.61
N GLY A 504 17.80 -14.27 -4.76
CA GLY A 504 16.50 -14.87 -4.98
C GLY A 504 15.33 -14.16 -4.28
N SER A 505 15.56 -12.96 -3.74
CA SER A 505 14.52 -12.06 -3.22
C SER A 505 14.51 -10.75 -4.03
N VAL A 506 13.36 -10.09 -4.03
CA VAL A 506 13.27 -8.65 -4.33
C VAL A 506 14.10 -7.85 -3.35
N HIS A 507 14.71 -6.76 -3.81
CA HIS A 507 15.35 -5.77 -2.95
C HIS A 507 14.52 -4.48 -2.91
N MET A 508 14.17 -4.02 -1.71
CA MET A 508 13.61 -2.70 -1.44
C MET A 508 14.73 -1.81 -0.90
N LEU A 509 14.95 -0.64 -1.47
CA LEU A 509 16.11 0.21 -1.15
C LEU A 509 15.72 1.66 -0.96
N ASN A 510 16.47 2.39 -0.14
CA ASN A 510 16.31 3.84 0.03
C ASN A 510 17.69 4.51 0.13
N LEU A 511 17.86 5.65 -0.53
CA LEU A 511 19.07 6.47 -0.39
C LEU A 511 18.97 7.33 0.87
N VAL A 512 19.70 6.90 1.89
CA VAL A 512 19.63 7.47 3.24
C VAL A 512 20.71 8.50 3.55
N GLU A 513 21.71 8.67 2.68
CA GLU A 513 22.71 9.74 2.78
C GLU A 513 23.30 10.04 1.39
N GLY A 514 23.62 11.30 1.13
CA GLY A 514 23.99 11.78 -0.21
C GLY A 514 22.80 12.23 -1.05
N GLU A 515 23.05 13.07 -2.06
CA GLU A 515 22.01 13.76 -2.82
C GLU A 515 21.46 12.91 -3.98
N GLU A 516 22.31 12.05 -4.54
CA GLU A 516 22.04 11.28 -5.76
C GLU A 516 22.98 10.07 -5.89
N ALA A 517 22.44 8.94 -6.35
CA ALA A 517 23.20 7.80 -6.85
C ALA A 517 22.56 7.24 -8.12
N THR A 518 23.33 6.49 -8.91
CA THR A 518 22.83 5.83 -10.12
C THR A 518 22.96 4.31 -9.98
N VAL A 519 21.86 3.61 -10.28
CA VAL A 519 21.80 2.16 -10.41
C VAL A 519 22.07 1.76 -11.85
N GLU A 520 23.06 0.91 -12.08
CA GLU A 520 23.53 0.53 -13.41
C GLU A 520 23.49 -0.99 -13.57
N SER A 521 23.18 -1.46 -14.78
CA SER A 521 23.27 -2.87 -15.14
C SER A 521 24.68 -3.22 -15.62
N PRO A 522 25.41 -4.14 -14.98
CA PRO A 522 26.73 -4.59 -15.45
C PRO A 522 26.73 -5.16 -16.88
N THR A 523 25.57 -5.63 -17.34
CA THR A 523 25.35 -6.24 -18.67
C THR A 523 24.53 -5.35 -19.62
N ASN A 524 24.22 -4.10 -19.26
CA ASN A 524 23.32 -3.22 -20.00
C ASN A 524 21.91 -3.79 -20.25
N ALA A 525 21.37 -4.58 -19.31
CA ALA A 525 20.01 -5.14 -19.37
C ALA A 525 18.91 -4.07 -19.14
N PHE A 526 19.26 -2.96 -18.50
CA PHE A 526 18.40 -1.80 -18.33
C PHE A 526 19.23 -0.50 -18.35
N GLU A 527 18.58 0.59 -18.73
CA GLU A 527 19.17 1.94 -18.72
C GLU A 527 19.52 2.38 -17.29
N PRO A 528 20.61 3.15 -17.09
CA PRO A 528 20.95 3.71 -15.79
C PRO A 528 19.76 4.40 -15.11
N TYR A 529 19.50 4.04 -13.85
CA TYR A 529 18.36 4.52 -13.08
C TYR A 529 18.85 5.42 -11.95
N VAL A 530 18.55 6.72 -12.06
CA VAL A 530 18.97 7.72 -11.06
C VAL A 530 17.99 7.69 -9.88
N ILE A 531 18.54 7.72 -8.68
CA ILE A 531 17.79 7.85 -7.42
C ILE A 531 18.36 9.02 -6.61
N ARG A 532 17.50 9.71 -5.87
CA ARG A 532 17.85 10.87 -5.05
C ARG A 532 17.63 10.59 -3.57
N TYR A 533 18.11 11.51 -2.74
CA TYR A 533 17.98 11.42 -1.29
C TYR A 533 16.51 11.17 -0.88
N ALA A 534 16.33 10.26 0.08
CA ALA A 534 15.04 9.80 0.60
C ALA A 534 14.12 9.10 -0.42
N GLU A 535 14.57 8.85 -1.65
CA GLU A 535 13.77 8.10 -2.61
C GLU A 535 13.86 6.60 -2.35
N THR A 536 12.71 5.95 -2.16
CA THR A 536 12.62 4.49 -2.13
C THR A 536 12.51 3.95 -3.55
N PHE A 537 13.20 2.85 -3.84
CA PHE A 537 13.13 2.14 -5.10
C PHE A 537 13.22 0.63 -4.92
N ILE A 538 12.71 -0.11 -5.90
CA ILE A 538 12.65 -1.56 -5.92
C ILE A 538 13.54 -2.08 -7.03
N VAL A 539 14.36 -3.09 -6.71
CA VAL A 539 15.05 -3.92 -7.71
C VAL A 539 14.41 -5.31 -7.69
N PRO A 540 13.73 -5.72 -8.79
CA PRO A 540 13.10 -7.04 -8.91
C PRO A 540 14.08 -8.20 -8.72
N ALA A 541 13.58 -9.33 -8.24
CA ALA A 541 14.35 -10.56 -8.10
C ALA A 541 14.91 -11.10 -9.43
N SER A 542 14.29 -10.75 -10.57
CA SER A 542 14.80 -11.12 -11.89
C SER A 542 16.02 -10.32 -12.35
N VAL A 543 16.47 -9.31 -11.58
CA VAL A 543 17.70 -8.57 -11.86
C VAL A 543 18.86 -9.26 -11.13
N ASP A 544 19.61 -10.10 -11.85
CA ASP A 544 20.66 -10.96 -11.28
C ASP A 544 21.79 -10.20 -10.58
N SER A 545 22.14 -9.02 -11.09
CA SER A 545 23.10 -8.12 -10.44
C SER A 545 22.98 -6.70 -10.96
N TYR A 546 23.38 -5.75 -10.12
CA TYR A 546 23.38 -4.33 -10.43
C TYR A 546 24.51 -3.64 -9.67
N THR A 547 24.96 -2.48 -10.14
CA THR A 547 25.95 -1.65 -9.46
C THR A 547 25.28 -0.35 -9.02
N ILE A 548 25.59 0.14 -7.83
CA ILE A 548 25.19 1.49 -7.40
C ILE A 548 26.45 2.30 -7.18
N ARG A 549 26.48 3.51 -7.72
CA ARG A 549 27.58 4.46 -7.53
C ARG A 549 27.05 5.86 -7.21
N PRO A 550 27.81 6.69 -6.47
CA PRO A 550 27.49 8.11 -6.37
C PRO A 550 27.47 8.75 -7.77
N SER A 551 26.52 9.64 -7.99
CA SER A 551 26.37 10.36 -9.27
C SER A 551 25.99 11.81 -9.05
N GLY A 552 26.04 12.61 -10.12
CA GLY A 552 25.65 14.01 -10.08
C GLY A 552 26.36 14.77 -8.95
N PRO A 553 25.63 15.44 -8.05
CA PRO A 553 26.20 16.18 -6.92
C PRO A 553 26.97 15.33 -5.89
N SER A 554 26.81 14.01 -5.92
CA SER A 554 27.43 13.09 -4.95
C SER A 554 28.77 12.51 -5.41
N VAL A 555 29.24 12.82 -6.61
CA VAL A 555 30.54 12.32 -7.11
C VAL A 555 31.67 12.72 -6.14
N GLY A 556 32.46 11.74 -5.70
CA GLY A 556 33.55 11.92 -4.74
C GLY A 556 33.11 12.11 -3.28
N LYS A 557 31.81 12.05 -2.99
CA LYS A 557 31.25 12.07 -1.63
C LYS A 557 30.92 10.65 -1.17
N LYS A 558 30.91 10.46 0.15
CA LYS A 558 30.37 9.26 0.77
C LYS A 558 28.85 9.35 0.77
N VAL A 559 28.18 8.32 0.26
CA VAL A 559 26.72 8.15 0.27
C VAL A 559 26.32 6.94 1.11
N GLY A 560 25.06 6.89 1.49
CA GLY A 560 24.47 5.84 2.32
C GLY A 560 23.21 5.27 1.68
N LEU A 561 23.08 3.96 1.72
CA LEU A 561 21.94 3.24 1.17
C LEU A 561 21.50 2.18 2.18
N ILE A 562 20.20 2.08 2.44
CA ILE A 562 19.63 0.93 3.15
C ILE A 562 18.92 0.01 2.15
N LYS A 563 19.13 -1.29 2.29
CA LYS A 563 18.57 -2.35 1.45
C LYS A 563 17.87 -3.37 2.33
N ALA A 564 16.60 -3.64 2.08
CA ALA A 564 15.83 -4.70 2.70
C ALA A 564 15.49 -5.81 1.69
N PHE A 565 15.51 -7.07 2.13
CA PHE A 565 15.09 -8.23 1.35
C PHE A 565 14.59 -9.36 2.27
N VAL A 566 13.92 -10.38 1.73
CA VAL A 566 13.48 -11.54 2.51
C VAL A 566 14.63 -12.55 2.62
N ARG A 567 14.91 -13.03 3.83
CA ARG A 567 15.83 -14.16 4.09
C ARG A 567 15.29 -15.41 3.39
N THR A 568 16.03 -15.89 2.39
CA THR A 568 15.66 -17.01 1.51
C THR A 568 16.45 -18.28 1.74
#